data_AF-Q24FE5-F1
#
_entry.id   AF-Q24FE5-F1
#
_cell.length_a   1.000
_cell.length_b   1.000
_cell.length_c   1.000
_cell.angle_alpha   90.00
_cell.angle_beta   90.00
_cell.angle_gamma   90.00
#
_symmetry.space_group_name_H-M   'P 1'
#
loop_
_entity.id
_entity.type
_entity.pdbx_description
1 polymer ?
#
loop_
_entity_poly.entity_id
_entity_poly.type
_entity_poly.pdbx_seq_one_letter_code
_entity_poly.pdbx_strand_id
1 'polypeptide(L)'
;MIQKLVNIGTNLLFLLGIFWVIFSSVIFSQYMEMSEYFSFFSGALLIGIFFGIALIIWALLGMIAICKKLNYLLIAYNLGMFVFFLLQVAILILSIFAASSINSYKNDTSCTKQSFLIELAELNAVSYQTLCQNDCQCHFEGNKAQAQNLGIKNYINNELYPQKIQECQAFNFFDLQDKDENSNFLQALEETFYCSGFCSINSYYVFSNVNDGIPNKDCKQEALEFFEKNNNITLICSSIVTFLMALSFIFSVLWCFQKPQLNYGYQKENSIRKNVEMQYINTQ
;
A
#
# COMPACT_ATOMS: atom_id res chain seq x y z
N MET A 1 -30.25 -7.89 23.14
CA MET A 1 -29.17 -8.73 22.56
C MET A 1 -28.51 -8.03 21.38
N ILE A 2 -29.25 -7.61 20.34
CA ILE A 2 -28.67 -7.01 19.13
C ILE A 2 -27.88 -5.71 19.41
N GLN A 3 -28.25 -4.93 20.45
CA GLN A 3 -27.50 -3.72 20.82
C GLN A 3 -26.05 -4.02 21.18
N LYS A 4 -25.85 -5.14 21.89
CA LYS A 4 -24.52 -5.60 22.28
C LYS A 4 -23.73 -6.03 21.05
N LEU A 5 -24.37 -6.66 20.06
CA LEU A 5 -23.73 -7.06 18.80
C LEU A 5 -23.28 -5.84 17.97
N VAL A 6 -24.14 -4.82 17.83
CA VAL A 6 -23.76 -3.58 17.12
C VAL A 6 -22.63 -2.86 17.88
N ASN A 7 -22.69 -2.81 19.21
CA ASN A 7 -21.62 -2.21 20.02
C ASN A 7 -20.28 -2.96 19.89
N ILE A 8 -20.31 -4.30 19.80
CA ILE A 8 -19.12 -5.11 19.51
C ILE A 8 -18.60 -4.78 18.10
N GLY A 9 -19.47 -4.69 17.10
CA GLY A 9 -19.10 -4.30 15.73
C GLY A 9 -18.46 -2.91 15.66
N THR A 10 -19.01 -1.89 16.34
CA THR A 10 -18.41 -0.55 16.39
C THR A 10 -17.06 -0.54 17.08
N ASN A 11 -16.89 -1.32 18.15
CA ASN A 11 -15.60 -1.45 18.82
C ASN A 11 -14.55 -2.14 17.95
N LEU A 12 -14.95 -3.19 17.20
CA LEU A 12 -14.07 -3.85 16.24
C LEU A 12 -13.64 -2.89 15.13
N LEU A 13 -14.56 -2.08 14.60
CA LEU A 13 -14.26 -1.05 13.60
C LEU A 13 -13.28 0.00 14.13
N PHE A 14 -13.46 0.43 15.38
CA PHE A 14 -12.57 1.38 16.05
C PHE A 14 -11.14 0.82 16.18
N LEU A 15 -11.02 -0.42 16.66
CA LEU A 15 -9.72 -1.10 16.78
C LEU A 15 -9.07 -1.31 15.42
N LEU A 16 -9.85 -1.66 14.40
CA LEU A 16 -9.36 -1.80 13.03
C LEU A 16 -8.83 -0.46 12.48
N GLY A 17 -9.52 0.65 12.75
CA GLY A 17 -9.05 1.98 12.37
C GLY A 17 -7.73 2.34 13.05
N ILE A 18 -7.59 2.09 14.36
CA ILE A 18 -6.33 2.30 15.09
C ILE A 18 -5.22 1.44 14.51
N PHE A 19 -5.49 0.16 14.27
CA PHE A 19 -4.53 -0.76 13.68
C PHE A 19 -4.01 -0.24 12.34
N TRP A 20 -4.89 0.24 11.45
CA TRP A 20 -4.50 0.81 10.16
C TRP A 20 -3.61 2.04 10.29
N VAL A 21 -3.96 2.97 11.19
CA VAL A 21 -3.14 4.17 11.42
C VAL A 21 -1.74 3.77 11.90
N ILE A 22 -1.63 2.89 12.89
CA ILE A 22 -0.35 2.42 13.42
C ILE A 22 0.44 1.68 12.34
N PHE A 23 -0.17 0.72 11.69
CA PHE A 23 0.45 -0.10 10.65
C PHE A 23 1.01 0.78 9.52
N SER A 24 0.17 1.62 8.92
CA SER A 24 0.59 2.49 7.82
C SER A 24 1.67 3.49 8.27
N SER A 25 1.60 4.02 9.51
CA SER A 25 2.63 4.93 10.03
C SER A 25 3.97 4.23 10.26
N VAL A 26 3.96 3.00 10.79
CA VAL A 26 5.18 2.19 11.00
C VAL A 26 5.83 1.87 9.66
N ILE A 27 5.06 1.39 8.68
CA ILE A 27 5.59 1.09 7.34
C ILE A 27 6.11 2.37 6.66
N PHE A 28 5.38 3.49 6.78
CA PHE A 28 5.84 4.78 6.26
C PHE A 28 7.16 5.22 6.87
N SER A 29 7.34 5.02 8.18
CA SER A 29 8.59 5.36 8.87
C SER A 29 9.76 4.43 8.51
N GLN A 30 9.49 3.14 8.27
CA GLN A 30 10.53 2.15 7.95
C GLN A 30 11.04 2.30 6.52
N TYR A 31 10.19 2.73 5.61
CA TYR A 31 10.50 2.81 4.18
C TYR A 31 10.43 4.23 3.66
N MET A 32 10.81 5.20 4.50
CA MET A 32 10.79 6.63 4.15
C MET A 32 11.67 6.91 2.92
N GLU A 33 12.83 6.27 2.82
CA GLU A 33 13.75 6.39 1.69
C GLU A 33 13.12 5.88 0.38
N MET A 34 12.54 4.67 0.38
CA MET A 34 11.78 4.18 -0.78
C MET A 34 10.58 5.08 -1.12
N SER A 35 9.96 5.72 -0.12
CA SER A 35 8.81 6.59 -0.35
C SER A 35 9.13 7.86 -1.14
N GLU A 36 10.39 8.34 -1.09
CA GLU A 36 10.84 9.48 -1.88
C GLU A 36 10.93 9.13 -3.37
N TYR A 37 11.33 7.90 -3.69
CA TYR A 37 11.41 7.42 -5.06
C TYR A 37 10.04 6.93 -5.59
N PHE A 38 9.17 6.41 -4.72
CA PHE A 38 7.86 5.86 -5.08
C PHE A 38 6.70 6.73 -4.61
N SER A 39 6.37 7.74 -5.42
CA SER A 39 5.20 8.59 -5.20
C SER A 39 3.90 7.79 -4.99
N PHE A 40 3.74 6.69 -5.74
CA PHE A 40 2.59 5.79 -5.61
C PHE A 40 2.56 5.05 -4.26
N PHE A 41 3.70 4.51 -3.81
CA PHE A 41 3.79 3.78 -2.55
C PHE A 41 3.55 4.72 -1.35
N SER A 42 4.21 5.88 -1.35
CA SER A 42 3.99 6.93 -0.35
C SER A 42 2.51 7.36 -0.32
N GLY A 43 1.92 7.61 -1.49
CA GLY A 43 0.51 7.93 -1.64
C GLY A 43 -0.41 6.84 -1.07
N ALA A 44 -0.13 5.56 -1.35
CA ALA A 44 -0.91 4.44 -0.83
C ALA A 44 -0.84 4.35 0.71
N LEU A 45 0.33 4.58 1.31
CA LEU A 45 0.48 4.60 2.77
C LEU A 45 -0.27 5.77 3.41
N LEU A 46 -0.19 6.97 2.82
CA LEU A 46 -0.95 8.14 3.26
C LEU A 46 -2.46 7.89 3.18
N ILE A 47 -2.93 7.33 2.07
CA ILE A 47 -4.33 6.92 1.90
C ILE A 47 -4.72 5.91 3.00
N GLY A 48 -3.84 4.97 3.35
CA GLY A 48 -4.05 4.03 4.46
C GLY A 48 -4.24 4.72 5.82
N ILE A 49 -3.43 5.74 6.12
CA ILE A 49 -3.57 6.55 7.35
C ILE A 49 -4.90 7.29 7.36
N PHE A 50 -5.24 7.99 6.26
CA PHE A 50 -6.51 8.70 6.14
C PHE A 50 -7.71 7.76 6.27
N PHE A 51 -7.62 6.58 5.67
CA PHE A 51 -8.63 5.54 5.77
C PHE A 51 -8.80 5.07 7.22
N GLY A 52 -7.70 4.81 7.94
CA GLY A 52 -7.74 4.45 9.36
C GLY A 52 -8.40 5.52 10.24
N ILE A 53 -8.07 6.80 10.02
CA ILE A 53 -8.70 7.94 10.72
C ILE A 53 -10.20 7.99 10.40
N ALA A 54 -10.57 7.83 9.13
CA ALA A 54 -11.98 7.81 8.72
C ALA A 54 -12.77 6.70 9.43
N LEU A 55 -12.19 5.49 9.55
CA LEU A 55 -12.81 4.39 10.30
C LEU A 55 -12.98 4.72 11.78
N ILE A 56 -11.99 5.34 12.42
CA ILE A 56 -12.07 5.76 13.84
C ILE A 56 -13.23 6.74 14.04
N ILE A 57 -13.29 7.79 13.21
CA ILE A 57 -14.36 8.79 13.28
C ILE A 57 -15.72 8.11 13.07
N TRP A 58 -15.83 7.22 12.09
CA TRP A 58 -17.09 6.53 11.80
C TRP A 58 -17.53 5.60 12.93
N ALA A 59 -16.59 4.91 13.56
CA ALA A 59 -16.86 4.08 14.73
C ALA A 59 -17.37 4.92 15.92
N LEU A 60 -16.78 6.10 16.15
CA LEU A 60 -17.24 7.05 17.17
C LEU A 60 -18.68 7.55 16.88
N LEU A 61 -18.98 7.87 15.62
CA LEU A 61 -20.35 8.23 15.21
C LEU A 61 -21.33 7.07 15.47
N GLY A 62 -20.93 5.83 15.19
CA GLY A 62 -21.71 4.63 15.50
C GLY A 62 -21.99 4.49 17.00
N MET A 63 -20.97 4.65 17.84
CA MET A 63 -21.11 4.61 19.30
C MET A 63 -22.07 5.69 19.80
N ILE A 64 -21.94 6.94 19.32
CA ILE A 64 -22.82 8.06 19.68
C ILE A 64 -24.27 7.76 19.24
N ALA A 65 -24.48 7.21 18.04
CA ALA A 65 -25.79 6.84 17.53
C ALA A 65 -26.49 5.82 18.43
N ILE A 66 -25.76 4.82 18.91
CA ILE A 66 -26.26 3.78 19.81
C ILE A 66 -26.59 4.38 21.19
N CYS A 67 -25.69 5.17 21.77
CA CYS A 67 -25.86 5.77 23.10
C CYS A 67 -27.02 6.77 23.15
N LYS A 68 -27.11 7.65 22.16
CA LYS A 68 -28.14 8.70 22.10
C LYS A 68 -29.44 8.25 21.42
N LYS A 69 -29.47 7.03 20.87
CA LYS A 69 -30.61 6.44 20.15
C LYS A 69 -31.12 7.32 18.98
N LEU A 70 -30.23 8.08 18.34
CA LEU A 70 -30.57 8.99 17.24
C LEU A 70 -30.76 8.21 15.92
N ASN A 71 -31.99 8.20 15.39
CA ASN A 71 -32.33 7.45 14.16
C ASN A 71 -31.54 7.91 12.94
N TYR A 72 -31.42 9.24 12.75
CA TYR A 72 -30.72 9.81 11.61
C TYR A 72 -29.23 9.42 11.59
N LEU A 73 -28.57 9.48 12.75
CA LEU A 73 -27.16 9.13 12.88
C LEU A 73 -26.91 7.63 12.64
N LEU A 74 -27.86 6.78 13.01
CA LEU A 74 -27.80 5.34 12.73
C LEU A 74 -27.93 5.03 11.24
N ILE A 75 -28.79 5.75 10.51
CA ILE A 75 -28.91 5.61 9.04
C ILE A 75 -27.60 6.05 8.38
N ALA A 76 -27.04 7.18 8.79
CA ALA A 76 -25.76 7.67 8.28
C ALA A 76 -24.61 6.68 8.57
N TYR A 77 -24.57 6.12 9.78
CA TYR A 77 -23.62 5.07 10.16
C TYR A 77 -23.71 3.85 9.23
N ASN A 78 -24.93 3.33 9.00
CA ASN A 78 -25.16 2.19 8.11
C ASN A 78 -24.73 2.47 6.67
N LEU A 79 -25.02 3.67 6.17
CA LEU A 79 -24.62 4.07 4.82
C LEU A 79 -23.09 4.07 4.69
N GLY A 80 -22.36 4.65 5.64
CA GLY A 80 -20.91 4.64 5.58
C GLY A 80 -20.31 3.25 5.80
N MET A 81 -20.90 2.40 6.65
CA MET A 81 -20.50 0.99 6.78
C MET A 81 -20.65 0.23 5.46
N PHE A 82 -21.71 0.50 4.71
CA PHE A 82 -21.90 -0.06 3.37
C PHE A 82 -20.82 0.41 2.40
N VAL A 83 -20.49 1.70 2.39
CA VAL A 83 -19.42 2.27 1.56
C VAL A 83 -18.06 1.64 1.91
N PHE A 84 -17.73 1.53 3.19
CA PHE A 84 -16.48 0.88 3.62
C PHE A 84 -16.42 -0.59 3.27
N PHE A 85 -17.54 -1.31 3.40
CA PHE A 85 -17.64 -2.70 2.99
C PHE A 85 -17.37 -2.85 1.48
N LEU A 86 -18.00 -2.02 0.62
CA LEU A 86 -17.75 -2.05 -0.82
C LEU A 86 -16.29 -1.76 -1.17
N LEU A 87 -15.67 -0.79 -0.48
CA LEU A 87 -14.26 -0.47 -0.67
C LEU A 87 -13.36 -1.66 -0.30
N GLN A 88 -13.64 -2.35 0.82
CA GLN A 88 -12.89 -3.54 1.22
C GLN A 88 -13.05 -4.70 0.24
N VAL A 89 -14.25 -4.91 -0.29
CA VAL A 89 -14.49 -5.91 -1.35
C VAL A 89 -13.68 -5.57 -2.61
N ALA A 90 -13.61 -4.30 -3.01
CA ALA A 90 -12.79 -3.87 -4.13
C ALA A 90 -11.29 -4.13 -3.90
N ILE A 91 -10.77 -3.83 -2.70
CA ILE A 91 -9.38 -4.10 -2.33
C ILE A 91 -9.09 -5.61 -2.39
N LEU A 92 -9.99 -6.44 -1.86
CA LEU A 92 -9.85 -7.90 -1.89
C LEU A 92 -9.80 -8.43 -3.33
N ILE A 93 -10.69 -7.95 -4.20
CA ILE A 93 -10.70 -8.32 -5.63
C ILE A 93 -9.39 -7.91 -6.31
N LEU A 94 -8.91 -6.68 -6.09
CA LEU A 94 -7.63 -6.21 -6.63
C LEU A 94 -6.45 -7.07 -6.15
N SER A 95 -6.47 -7.50 -4.88
CA SER A 95 -5.43 -8.36 -4.30
C SER A 95 -5.43 -9.75 -4.96
N ILE A 96 -6.59 -10.29 -5.30
CA ILE A 96 -6.74 -11.55 -6.05
C ILE A 96 -6.20 -11.39 -7.48
N PHE A 97 -6.52 -10.29 -8.16
CA PHE A 97 -5.97 -10.02 -9.51
C PHE A 97 -4.45 -9.85 -9.50
N ALA A 98 -3.91 -9.16 -8.49
CA ALA A 98 -2.47 -9.03 -8.29
C ALA A 98 -1.82 -10.41 -8.07
N ALA A 99 -2.41 -11.26 -7.22
CA ALA A 99 -1.95 -12.63 -6.99
C ALA A 99 -1.87 -13.44 -8.29
N SER A 100 -2.91 -13.33 -9.12
CA SER A 100 -2.96 -14.03 -10.41
C SER A 100 -1.88 -13.52 -11.38
N SER A 101 -1.58 -12.23 -11.34
CA SER A 101 -0.62 -11.60 -12.26
C SER A 101 0.84 -11.97 -11.92
N ILE A 102 1.16 -12.13 -10.63
CA ILE A 102 2.49 -12.54 -10.15
C ILE A 102 2.97 -13.83 -10.84
N ASN A 103 2.08 -14.81 -11.04
CA ASN A 103 2.42 -16.06 -11.72
C ASN A 103 2.84 -15.83 -13.18
N SER A 104 2.27 -14.85 -13.87
CA SER A 104 2.67 -14.51 -15.24
C SER A 104 4.10 -13.97 -15.28
N TYR A 105 4.43 -13.05 -14.36
CA TYR A 105 5.78 -12.48 -14.24
C TYR A 105 6.83 -13.52 -13.83
N LYS A 106 6.47 -14.43 -12.92
CA LYS A 106 7.33 -15.53 -12.46
C LYS A 106 7.72 -16.47 -13.61
N ASN A 107 6.77 -16.77 -14.49
CA ASN A 107 6.98 -17.67 -15.64
C ASN A 107 7.72 -17.03 -16.83
N ASP A 108 7.96 -15.71 -16.81
CA ASP A 108 8.70 -15.00 -17.87
C ASP A 108 10.20 -14.90 -17.52
N THR A 109 10.89 -16.03 -17.42
CA THR A 109 12.29 -16.09 -16.94
C THR A 109 13.26 -15.22 -17.73
N SER A 110 12.99 -14.99 -19.02
CA SER A 110 13.80 -14.14 -19.91
C SER A 110 13.33 -12.70 -20.03
N CYS A 111 12.20 -12.33 -19.40
CA CYS A 111 11.65 -10.97 -19.43
C CYS A 111 11.36 -10.47 -20.83
N THR A 112 10.67 -11.31 -21.61
CA THR A 112 10.40 -11.09 -23.03
C THR A 112 8.92 -10.94 -23.33
N LYS A 113 8.04 -11.12 -22.34
CA LYS A 113 6.58 -11.18 -22.55
C LYS A 113 5.87 -9.92 -22.09
N GLN A 114 6.34 -9.32 -21.00
CA GLN A 114 5.69 -8.17 -20.36
C GLN A 114 6.46 -6.89 -20.66
N SER A 115 5.81 -5.86 -21.21
CA SER A 115 6.46 -4.62 -21.65
C SER A 115 7.33 -3.99 -20.55
N PHE A 116 6.79 -3.88 -19.35
CA PHE A 116 7.52 -3.37 -18.19
C PHE A 116 8.77 -4.19 -17.85
N LEU A 117 8.70 -5.53 -17.92
CA LEU A 117 9.88 -6.37 -17.65
C LEU A 117 10.93 -6.23 -18.77
N ILE A 118 10.49 -6.04 -20.02
CA ILE A 118 11.38 -5.83 -21.16
C ILE A 118 12.14 -4.51 -20.98
N GLU A 119 11.45 -3.43 -20.65
CA GLU A 119 12.05 -2.11 -20.43
C GLU A 119 13.09 -2.13 -19.30
N LEU A 120 12.78 -2.79 -18.18
CA LEU A 120 13.73 -2.94 -17.07
C LEU A 120 14.93 -3.81 -17.43
N ALA A 121 14.71 -4.91 -18.15
CA ALA A 121 15.80 -5.78 -18.60
C ALA A 121 16.72 -5.08 -19.62
N GLU A 122 16.14 -4.31 -20.54
CA GLU A 122 16.87 -3.51 -21.53
C GLU A 122 17.67 -2.40 -20.85
N LEU A 123 17.04 -1.63 -19.94
CA LEU A 123 17.72 -0.61 -19.16
C LEU A 123 18.88 -1.21 -18.35
N ASN A 124 18.68 -2.37 -17.71
CA ASN A 124 19.73 -3.08 -16.99
C ASN A 124 20.91 -3.44 -17.93
N ALA A 125 20.62 -4.03 -19.09
CA ALA A 125 21.65 -4.47 -20.03
C ALA A 125 22.49 -3.29 -20.54
N VAL A 126 21.86 -2.20 -20.95
CA VAL A 126 22.55 -0.99 -21.44
C VAL A 126 23.33 -0.32 -20.31
N SER A 127 22.76 -0.24 -19.11
CA SER A 127 23.42 0.38 -17.94
C SER A 127 24.67 -0.40 -17.52
N TYR A 128 24.59 -1.74 -17.46
CA TYR A 128 25.73 -2.60 -17.13
C TYR A 128 26.86 -2.50 -18.17
N GLN A 129 26.51 -2.36 -19.45
CA GLN A 129 27.49 -2.16 -20.53
C GLN A 129 28.11 -0.75 -20.55
N THR A 130 27.57 0.19 -19.77
CA THR A 130 27.99 1.59 -19.75
C THR A 130 28.84 1.90 -18.50
N LEU A 131 28.33 1.61 -17.30
CA LEU A 131 29.01 1.88 -16.04
C LEU A 131 30.25 1.00 -15.90
N CYS A 132 31.41 1.59 -15.58
CA CYS A 132 32.69 0.89 -15.45
C CYS A 132 33.22 0.22 -16.73
N GLN A 133 32.64 0.56 -17.88
CA GLN A 133 32.97 -0.02 -19.18
C GLN A 133 33.45 1.10 -20.13
N ASN A 134 32.96 1.14 -21.37
CA ASN A 134 33.57 2.01 -22.38
C ASN A 134 33.24 3.49 -22.16
N ASP A 135 32.00 3.80 -21.81
CA ASP A 135 31.46 5.17 -21.90
C ASP A 135 31.38 5.89 -20.55
N CYS A 136 31.60 5.18 -19.44
CA CYS A 136 31.63 5.76 -18.10
C CYS A 136 32.71 5.12 -17.23
N GLN A 137 33.74 5.90 -16.89
CA GLN A 137 34.73 5.51 -15.90
C GLN A 137 34.11 5.64 -14.51
N CYS A 138 34.20 4.60 -13.69
CA CYS A 138 33.57 4.57 -12.38
C CYS A 138 34.56 4.63 -11.21
N HIS A 139 34.06 4.97 -10.03
CA HIS A 139 34.79 4.85 -8.77
C HIS A 139 34.74 3.42 -8.24
N PHE A 140 35.87 2.71 -8.25
CA PHE A 140 35.99 1.36 -7.69
C PHE A 140 37.19 1.28 -6.74
N GLU A 141 36.94 0.90 -5.49
CA GLU A 141 37.94 0.85 -4.42
C GLU A 141 38.83 -0.42 -4.48
N GLY A 142 38.40 -1.44 -5.24
CA GLY A 142 39.11 -2.70 -5.34
C GLY A 142 40.40 -2.66 -6.18
N ASN A 143 41.18 -3.73 -6.08
CA ASN A 143 42.41 -3.89 -6.86
C ASN A 143 42.14 -4.41 -8.29
N LYS A 144 43.17 -4.41 -9.14
CA LYS A 144 43.07 -4.83 -10.55
C LYS A 144 42.56 -6.28 -10.73
N ALA A 145 42.94 -7.19 -9.84
CA ALA A 145 42.50 -8.58 -9.91
C ALA A 145 41.00 -8.70 -9.56
N GLN A 146 40.53 -7.95 -8.56
CA GLN A 146 39.10 -7.87 -8.21
C GLN A 146 38.29 -7.26 -9.35
N ALA A 147 38.74 -6.12 -9.91
CA ALA A 147 38.07 -5.48 -11.04
C ALA A 147 37.96 -6.44 -12.24
N GLN A 148 39.04 -7.16 -12.56
CA GLN A 148 39.05 -8.15 -13.64
C GLN A 148 38.08 -9.31 -13.38
N ASN A 149 37.99 -9.81 -12.14
CA ASN A 149 37.06 -10.87 -11.77
C ASN A 149 35.59 -10.42 -11.87
N LEU A 150 35.31 -9.14 -11.63
CA LEU A 150 33.99 -8.53 -11.78
C LEU A 150 33.73 -8.03 -13.21
N GLY A 151 34.67 -8.15 -14.14
CA GLY A 151 34.52 -7.64 -15.49
C GLY A 151 34.51 -6.10 -15.58
N ILE A 152 34.94 -5.40 -14.54
CA ILE A 152 35.13 -3.94 -14.49
C ILE A 152 36.38 -3.60 -15.30
N LYS A 153 36.23 -2.83 -16.38
CA LYS A 153 37.33 -2.51 -17.32
C LYS A 153 37.84 -1.09 -17.18
N ASN A 154 36.98 -0.15 -16.82
CA ASN A 154 37.27 1.28 -16.80
C ASN A 154 36.90 1.87 -15.44
N TYR A 155 37.88 1.91 -14.54
CA TYR A 155 37.68 2.40 -13.19
C TYR A 155 38.85 3.26 -12.73
N ILE A 156 38.61 4.04 -11.68
CA ILE A 156 39.61 4.83 -10.98
C ILE A 156 39.27 4.85 -9.49
N ASN A 157 40.28 4.81 -8.63
CA ASN A 157 40.07 4.94 -7.19
C ASN A 157 40.03 6.43 -6.80
N ASN A 158 38.95 7.11 -7.17
CA ASN A 158 38.70 8.52 -6.83
C ASN A 158 37.19 8.75 -6.65
N GLU A 159 36.77 9.21 -5.47
CA GLU A 159 35.36 9.41 -5.09
C GLU A 159 34.62 10.44 -5.97
N LEU A 160 35.34 11.24 -6.76
CA LEU A 160 34.74 12.18 -7.73
C LEU A 160 34.12 11.49 -8.95
N TYR A 161 34.34 10.19 -9.12
CA TYR A 161 33.82 9.42 -10.25
C TYR A 161 32.52 8.70 -9.90
N PRO A 162 31.63 8.48 -10.88
CA PRO A 162 30.37 7.78 -10.69
C PRO A 162 30.51 6.45 -9.95
N GLN A 163 29.68 6.24 -8.92
CA GLN A 163 29.52 4.96 -8.23
C GLN A 163 28.33 4.15 -8.76
N LYS A 164 27.42 4.82 -9.48
CA LYS A 164 26.21 4.25 -10.09
C LYS A 164 25.93 4.84 -11.47
N ILE A 165 25.12 4.16 -12.29
CA ILE A 165 24.91 4.55 -13.68
C ILE A 165 24.26 5.93 -13.84
N GLN A 166 23.39 6.33 -12.92
CA GLN A 166 22.64 7.60 -12.96
C GLN A 166 23.59 8.82 -12.86
N GLU A 167 24.80 8.63 -12.34
CA GLU A 167 25.84 9.67 -12.23
C GLU A 167 26.67 9.80 -13.52
N CYS A 168 26.55 8.84 -14.45
CA CYS A 168 27.24 8.87 -15.73
C CYS A 168 26.56 9.85 -16.70
N GLN A 169 27.34 10.71 -17.37
CA GLN A 169 26.81 11.59 -18.41
C GLN A 169 26.12 10.81 -19.56
N ALA A 170 26.62 9.60 -19.87
CA ALA A 170 26.07 8.70 -20.89
C ALA A 170 24.59 8.34 -20.63
N PHE A 171 24.17 8.26 -19.36
CA PHE A 171 22.80 7.92 -18.98
C PHE A 171 21.75 8.88 -19.56
N ASN A 172 22.10 10.17 -19.66
CA ASN A 172 21.24 11.20 -20.26
C ASN A 172 20.92 10.93 -21.73
N PHE A 173 21.74 10.15 -22.43
CA PHE A 173 21.59 9.84 -23.86
C PHE A 173 20.90 8.50 -24.13
N PHE A 174 20.52 7.72 -23.11
CA PHE A 174 19.75 6.51 -23.31
C PHE A 174 18.39 6.84 -23.92
N ASP A 175 18.07 6.23 -25.06
CA ASP A 175 16.79 6.33 -25.77
C ASP A 175 15.83 5.26 -25.27
N LEU A 176 15.49 5.34 -23.98
CA LEU A 176 14.60 4.41 -23.30
C LEU A 176 13.47 5.20 -22.63
N GLN A 177 12.25 4.70 -22.78
CA GLN A 177 11.09 5.28 -22.14
C GLN A 177 11.22 5.13 -20.60
N ASP A 178 10.84 6.18 -19.87
CA ASP A 178 10.76 6.17 -18.40
C ASP A 178 12.06 5.75 -17.70
N LYS A 179 13.23 5.97 -18.34
CA LYS A 179 14.55 5.54 -17.82
C LYS A 179 14.85 6.07 -16.42
N ASP A 180 14.43 7.29 -16.10
CA ASP A 180 14.68 7.90 -14.80
C ASP A 180 13.89 7.16 -13.70
N GLU A 181 12.58 6.95 -13.92
CA GLU A 181 11.71 6.20 -13.00
C GLU A 181 12.16 4.73 -12.87
N ASN A 182 12.45 4.08 -13.99
CA ASN A 182 12.90 2.70 -14.03
C ASN A 182 14.29 2.52 -13.37
N SER A 183 15.22 3.48 -13.54
CA SER A 183 16.52 3.42 -12.86
C SER A 183 16.41 3.63 -11.36
N ASN A 184 15.51 4.53 -10.91
CA ASN A 184 15.21 4.70 -9.49
C ASN A 184 14.56 3.44 -8.92
N PHE A 185 13.69 2.78 -9.68
CA PHE A 185 13.10 1.50 -9.30
C PHE A 185 14.16 0.41 -9.11
N LEU A 186 15.07 0.27 -10.08
CA LEU A 186 16.16 -0.72 -9.99
C LEU A 186 17.12 -0.40 -8.85
N GLN A 187 17.48 0.87 -8.63
CA GLN A 187 18.30 1.28 -7.48
C GLN A 187 17.65 0.85 -6.17
N ALA A 188 16.35 1.14 -5.99
CA ALA A 188 15.63 0.76 -4.79
C ALA A 188 15.58 -0.77 -4.59
N LEU A 189 15.47 -1.55 -5.66
CA LEU A 189 15.55 -3.01 -5.58
C LEU A 189 16.94 -3.49 -5.14
N GLU A 190 18.01 -2.94 -5.72
CA GLU A 190 19.39 -3.31 -5.37
C GLU A 190 19.68 -3.00 -3.89
N GLU A 191 19.31 -1.80 -3.42
CA GLU A 191 19.50 -1.36 -2.03
C GLU A 191 18.64 -2.15 -1.04
N THR A 192 17.40 -2.49 -1.41
CA THR A 192 16.46 -3.19 -0.51
C THR A 192 16.76 -4.68 -0.39
N PHE A 193 17.09 -5.33 -1.51
CA PHE A 193 17.20 -6.79 -1.58
C PHE A 193 18.62 -7.32 -1.70
N TYR A 194 19.63 -6.44 -1.81
CA TYR A 194 21.03 -6.81 -2.03
C TYR A 194 21.17 -7.76 -3.24
N CYS A 195 20.49 -7.38 -4.32
CA CYS A 195 20.46 -8.08 -5.60
C CYS A 195 21.09 -7.19 -6.67
N SER A 196 21.39 -7.76 -7.84
CA SER A 196 21.71 -6.92 -8.99
C SER A 196 21.17 -7.48 -10.29
N GLY A 197 20.89 -6.55 -11.18
CA GLY A 197 20.36 -6.81 -12.50
C GLY A 197 18.90 -7.23 -12.48
N PHE A 198 18.35 -7.34 -13.68
CA PHE A 198 16.95 -7.67 -13.87
C PHE A 198 16.84 -8.70 -14.98
N CYS A 199 16.49 -9.94 -14.60
CA CYS A 199 16.42 -11.12 -15.48
C CYS A 199 17.80 -11.67 -15.90
N SER A 200 18.85 -11.16 -15.27
CA SER A 200 20.23 -11.62 -15.33
C SER A 200 20.98 -10.99 -14.17
N ILE A 201 21.80 -11.79 -13.48
CA ILE A 201 22.63 -11.29 -12.38
C ILE A 201 23.85 -10.58 -12.97
N ASN A 202 24.05 -9.31 -12.61
CA ASN A 202 25.27 -8.58 -12.94
C ASN A 202 26.39 -8.98 -11.98
N SER A 203 27.65 -8.76 -12.36
CA SER A 203 28.80 -9.05 -11.48
C SER A 203 29.03 -8.00 -10.39
N TYR A 204 28.42 -6.82 -10.51
CA TYR A 204 28.47 -5.71 -9.55
C TYR A 204 27.15 -4.94 -9.60
N TYR A 205 26.85 -4.17 -8.54
CA TYR A 205 25.68 -3.30 -8.47
C TYR A 205 25.81 -2.13 -9.47
N VAL A 206 24.78 -1.92 -10.27
CA VAL A 206 24.82 -0.94 -11.37
C VAL A 206 24.06 0.33 -11.03
N PHE A 207 22.98 0.19 -10.26
CA PHE A 207 22.04 1.25 -9.92
C PHE A 207 22.23 1.77 -8.50
N SER A 208 22.74 0.94 -7.59
CA SER A 208 23.28 1.34 -6.28
C SER A 208 24.82 1.49 -6.34
N ASN A 209 25.55 1.34 -5.24
CA ASN A 209 26.99 1.57 -5.22
C ASN A 209 27.77 0.33 -5.71
N VAL A 210 28.59 0.51 -6.75
CA VAL A 210 29.48 -0.53 -7.30
C VAL A 210 30.42 -1.17 -6.25
N ASN A 211 30.65 -0.49 -5.13
CA ASN A 211 31.52 -0.95 -4.04
C ASN A 211 30.78 -1.76 -2.95
N ASP A 212 29.46 -1.99 -3.06
CA ASP A 212 28.66 -2.75 -2.09
C ASP A 212 28.90 -4.28 -2.09
N GLY A 213 29.95 -4.72 -2.78
CA GLY A 213 30.37 -6.12 -2.86
C GLY A 213 29.84 -6.85 -4.09
N ILE A 214 29.82 -8.18 -4.04
CA ILE A 214 29.45 -9.03 -5.17
C ILE A 214 27.99 -9.46 -4.99
N PRO A 215 27.05 -9.01 -5.85
CA PRO A 215 25.67 -9.47 -5.80
C PRO A 215 25.60 -10.95 -6.16
N ASN A 216 24.72 -11.69 -5.49
CA ASN A 216 24.50 -13.13 -5.72
C ASN A 216 23.05 -13.48 -6.04
N LYS A 217 22.20 -12.47 -6.23
CA LYS A 217 20.75 -12.59 -6.42
C LYS A 217 20.30 -11.72 -7.59
N ASP A 218 19.28 -12.19 -8.29
CA ASP A 218 18.59 -11.44 -9.35
C ASP A 218 17.46 -10.58 -8.74
N CYS A 219 17.39 -9.30 -9.10
CA CYS A 219 16.41 -8.42 -8.46
C CYS A 219 14.96 -8.71 -8.82
N LYS A 220 14.70 -9.25 -10.01
CA LYS A 220 13.34 -9.66 -10.37
C LYS A 220 12.89 -10.81 -9.48
N GLN A 221 13.75 -11.81 -9.27
CA GLN A 221 13.41 -12.95 -8.42
C GLN A 221 13.09 -12.50 -6.99
N GLU A 222 13.97 -11.71 -6.36
CA GLU A 222 13.77 -11.23 -4.99
C GLU A 222 12.53 -10.34 -4.86
N ALA A 223 12.29 -9.45 -5.83
CA ALA A 223 11.08 -8.62 -5.88
C ALA A 223 9.81 -9.48 -5.98
N LEU A 224 9.79 -10.49 -6.86
CA LEU A 224 8.64 -11.39 -7.01
C LEU A 224 8.40 -12.24 -5.76
N GLU A 225 9.45 -12.74 -5.11
CA GLU A 225 9.34 -13.47 -3.85
C GLU A 225 8.80 -12.58 -2.73
N PHE A 226 9.26 -11.33 -2.66
CA PHE A 226 8.72 -10.32 -1.74
C PHE A 226 7.24 -10.05 -2.01
N PHE A 227 6.85 -9.80 -3.26
CA PHE A 227 5.45 -9.58 -3.62
C PHE A 227 4.58 -10.81 -3.36
N GLU A 228 5.03 -12.02 -3.68
CA GLU A 228 4.30 -13.27 -3.41
C GLU A 228 4.06 -13.44 -1.90
N LYS A 229 5.10 -13.26 -1.09
CA LYS A 229 5.00 -13.39 0.38
C LYS A 229 4.06 -12.36 0.98
N ASN A 230 4.21 -11.08 0.61
CA ASN A 230 3.39 -10.01 1.17
C ASN A 230 1.97 -9.99 0.63
N ASN A 231 1.76 -10.37 -0.63
CA ASN A 231 0.43 -10.44 -1.21
C ASN A 231 -0.39 -11.58 -0.59
N ASN A 232 0.24 -12.73 -0.30
CA ASN A 232 -0.44 -13.81 0.42
C ASN A 232 -0.89 -13.38 1.82
N ILE A 233 -0.02 -12.70 2.57
CA ILE A 233 -0.37 -12.13 3.89
C ILE A 233 -1.51 -11.12 3.74
N THR A 234 -1.39 -10.20 2.76
CA THR A 234 -2.39 -9.17 2.49
C THR A 234 -3.75 -9.77 2.12
N LEU A 235 -3.78 -10.83 1.30
CA LEU A 235 -5.00 -11.53 0.91
C LEU A 235 -5.67 -12.19 2.11
N ILE A 236 -4.91 -12.84 3.00
CA ILE A 236 -5.45 -13.43 4.23
C ILE A 236 -6.01 -12.35 5.14
N CYS A 237 -5.25 -11.29 5.41
CA CYS A 237 -5.68 -10.18 6.26
C CYS A 237 -6.92 -9.46 5.70
N SER A 238 -6.93 -9.14 4.40
CA SER A 238 -8.07 -8.48 3.74
C SER A 238 -9.32 -9.37 3.72
N SER A 239 -9.17 -10.69 3.58
CA SER A 239 -10.28 -11.63 3.67
C SER A 239 -10.92 -11.62 5.07
N ILE A 240 -10.09 -11.65 6.13
CA ILE A 240 -10.56 -11.58 7.52
C ILE A 240 -11.26 -10.24 7.78
N VAL A 241 -10.65 -9.12 7.38
CA VAL A 241 -11.22 -7.78 7.55
C VAL A 241 -12.55 -7.64 6.81
N THR A 242 -12.62 -8.10 5.57
CA THR A 242 -13.84 -8.07 4.75
C THR A 242 -14.95 -8.88 5.40
N PHE A 243 -14.64 -10.06 5.94
CA PHE A 243 -15.59 -10.89 6.67
C PHE A 243 -16.11 -10.19 7.94
N LEU A 244 -15.22 -9.60 8.75
CA LEU A 244 -15.61 -8.84 9.94
C LEU A 244 -16.46 -7.61 9.60
N MET A 245 -16.14 -6.90 8.51
CA MET A 245 -16.96 -5.78 8.01
C MET A 245 -18.33 -6.26 7.54
N ALA A 246 -18.41 -7.39 6.84
CA ALA A 246 -19.68 -7.98 6.40
C ALA A 246 -20.58 -8.33 7.59
N LEU A 247 -20.03 -8.99 8.62
CA LEU A 247 -20.76 -9.28 9.85
C LEU A 247 -21.25 -8.02 10.55
N SER A 248 -20.37 -7.01 10.66
CA SER A 248 -20.71 -5.72 11.27
C SER A 248 -21.83 -5.02 10.51
N PHE A 249 -21.79 -5.05 9.17
CA PHE A 249 -22.83 -4.50 8.31
C PHE A 249 -24.17 -5.24 8.49
N ILE A 250 -24.16 -6.58 8.48
CA ILE A 250 -25.35 -7.41 8.69
C ILE A 250 -26.00 -7.10 10.04
N PHE A 251 -25.21 -7.06 11.12
CA PHE A 251 -25.75 -6.71 12.45
C PHE A 251 -26.33 -5.30 12.50
N SER A 252 -25.73 -4.36 11.79
CA SER A 252 -26.23 -2.99 11.70
C SER A 252 -27.55 -2.88 10.95
N VAL A 253 -27.71 -3.66 9.88
CA VAL A 253 -28.94 -3.75 9.09
C VAL A 253 -30.06 -4.44 9.91
N LEU A 254 -29.75 -5.58 10.55
CA LEU A 254 -30.70 -6.29 11.42
C LEU A 254 -31.20 -5.41 12.57
N TRP A 255 -30.33 -4.59 13.15
CA TRP A 255 -30.69 -3.64 14.18
C TRP A 255 -31.67 -2.56 13.69
N CYS A 256 -31.52 -2.10 12.44
CA CYS A 256 -32.49 -1.17 11.85
C CYS A 256 -33.87 -1.79 11.67
N PHE A 257 -33.95 -3.06 11.27
CA PHE A 257 -35.22 -3.77 11.12
C PHE A 257 -35.89 -4.12 12.45
N GLN A 258 -35.11 -4.30 13.53
CA GLN A 258 -35.68 -4.68 14.82
C GLN A 258 -36.28 -3.51 15.61
N LYS A 259 -36.10 -2.24 15.18
CA LYS A 259 -36.73 -1.10 15.86
C LYS A 259 -38.25 -1.20 15.67
N PRO A 260 -39.03 -1.53 16.73
CA PRO A 260 -40.46 -1.49 16.62
C PRO A 260 -40.87 -0.03 16.43
N GLN A 261 -41.81 0.24 15.53
CA GLN A 261 -42.37 1.56 15.24
C GLN A 261 -43.09 2.24 16.44
N LEU A 262 -42.90 1.72 17.66
CA LEU A 262 -43.67 2.02 18.87
C LEU A 262 -43.52 3.45 19.42
N ASN A 263 -42.53 4.25 19.00
CA ASN A 263 -42.30 5.57 19.60
C ASN A 263 -42.75 6.78 18.79
N TYR A 264 -43.12 6.63 17.50
CA TYR A 264 -43.71 7.76 16.78
C TYR A 264 -45.13 8.08 17.29
N GLY A 265 -45.88 7.06 17.71
CA GLY A 265 -47.17 7.26 18.38
C GLY A 265 -47.02 7.98 19.72
N TYR A 266 -46.16 7.48 20.60
CA TYR A 266 -46.06 7.97 21.98
C TYR A 266 -45.42 9.36 22.12
N GLN A 267 -44.43 9.72 21.29
CA GLN A 267 -43.89 11.08 21.27
C GLN A 267 -44.88 12.09 20.68
N LYS A 268 -45.64 11.69 19.64
CA LYS A 268 -46.70 12.53 19.08
C LYS A 268 -47.80 12.76 20.13
N GLU A 269 -48.21 11.72 20.85
CA GLU A 269 -49.21 11.80 21.92
C GLU A 269 -48.76 12.71 23.08
N ASN A 270 -47.51 12.61 23.54
CA ASN A 270 -46.98 13.49 24.58
C ASN A 270 -46.78 14.94 24.11
N SER A 271 -46.43 15.17 22.84
CA SER A 271 -46.37 16.53 22.28
C SER A 271 -47.75 17.17 22.15
N ILE A 272 -48.77 16.37 21.76
CA ILE A 272 -50.16 16.81 21.70
C ILE A 272 -50.67 17.10 23.12
N ARG A 273 -50.43 16.20 24.09
CA ARG A 273 -50.87 16.41 25.48
C ARG A 273 -50.27 17.68 26.09
N LYS A 274 -48.98 17.95 25.89
CA LYS A 274 -48.36 19.20 26.35
C LYS A 274 -48.93 20.46 25.68
N ASN A 275 -49.24 20.39 24.38
CA ASN A 275 -49.87 21.51 23.68
C ASN A 275 -51.29 21.78 24.20
N VAL A 276 -52.04 20.73 24.54
CA VAL A 276 -53.38 20.88 25.16
C VAL A 276 -53.26 21.47 26.56
N GLU A 277 -52.35 20.99 27.41
CA GLU A 277 -52.12 21.55 28.75
C GLU A 277 -51.71 23.02 28.73
N MET A 278 -50.88 23.44 27.76
CA MET A 278 -50.50 24.85 27.60
C MET A 278 -51.65 25.75 27.13
N GLN A 279 -52.64 25.22 26.40
CA GLN A 279 -53.82 25.99 26.01
C GLN A 279 -54.73 26.29 27.21
N TYR A 280 -54.93 25.34 28.13
CA TYR A 280 -55.78 25.55 29.31
C TYR A 280 -55.23 26.61 30.26
N ILE A 281 -53.91 26.71 30.40
CA ILE A 281 -53.26 27.69 31.30
C ILE A 281 -53.43 29.14 30.78
N ASN A 282 -53.54 29.35 29.47
CA ASN A 282 -53.65 30.71 28.90
C ASN A 282 -55.09 31.25 28.82
N THR A 283 -56.09 30.46 29.21
CA THR A 283 -57.52 30.84 29.19
C THR A 283 -58.11 31.16 30.57
N GLN A 284 -57.31 31.08 31.64
CA GLN A 284 -57.66 31.53 32.99
C GLN A 284 -57.02 32.89 33.29
#